data_AF-A0AAN9UUU9-F1
#
_entry.id   AF-A0AAN9UUU9-F1
#
_cell.length_a   1.000
_cell.length_b   1.000
_cell.length_c   1.000
_cell.angle_alpha   90.00
_cell.angle_beta   90.00
_cell.angle_gamma   90.00
#
_symmetry.space_group_name_H-M   'P 1'
#
loop_
_entity.id
_entity.type
_entity.pdbx_description
1 polymer ?
#
loop_
_entity_poly.entity_id
_entity_poly.type
_entity_poly.pdbx_seq_one_letter_code
_entity_poly.pdbx_strand_id
1 'polypeptide(L)'
;MGKTKNQFVVVLVDGDGAKFCDDLLNEPDPAFGAQKAAENLKKAVRDHLRQENLSEDITIIVRVFAHVSGLAKALTESDIIPQTYSMFTFAEKFTNACAEFDFVNVGWGKENADSKIRSKSRCALVTNHWHPSHSRCSSSSLTNIAS
;
A
#
# COMPACT_ATOMS: atom_id res chain seq x y z
N MET A 1 0.01 -32.66 -19.78
CA MET A 1 -0.19 -31.21 -19.65
C MET A 1 0.12 -30.83 -18.21
N GLY A 2 1.28 -30.23 -17.94
CA GLY A 2 1.65 -29.84 -16.57
C GLY A 2 0.76 -28.68 -16.10
N LYS A 3 0.15 -28.77 -14.92
CA LYS A 3 -0.51 -27.63 -14.28
C LYS A 3 0.56 -26.58 -14.01
N THR A 4 0.56 -25.47 -14.74
CA THR A 4 1.32 -24.28 -14.37
C THR A 4 0.84 -23.85 -13.00
N LYS A 5 1.70 -23.93 -11.99
CA LYS A 5 1.38 -23.39 -10.67
C LYS A 5 1.33 -21.87 -10.86
N ASN A 6 0.15 -21.28 -10.78
CA ASN A 6 0.02 -19.82 -10.70
C ASN A 6 0.56 -19.40 -9.32
N GLN A 7 1.85 -19.08 -9.27
CA GLN A 7 2.48 -18.59 -8.05
C GLN A 7 2.06 -17.14 -7.83
N PHE A 8 1.72 -16.81 -6.60
CA PHE A 8 1.38 -15.44 -6.25
C PHE A 8 1.92 -15.09 -4.88
N VAL A 9 2.20 -13.80 -4.70
CA VAL A 9 2.43 -13.19 -3.39
C VAL A 9 1.29 -12.25 -3.09
N VAL A 10 0.89 -12.21 -1.82
CA VAL A 10 -0.10 -11.27 -1.32
C VAL A 10 0.61 -10.27 -0.43
N VAL A 11 0.39 -8.99 -0.69
CA VAL A 11 0.86 -7.89 0.12
C VAL A 11 -0.36 -7.28 0.81
N LEU A 12 -0.37 -7.32 2.14
CA LEU A 12 -1.41 -6.72 2.96
C LEU A 12 -0.81 -5.46 3.60
N VAL A 13 -1.38 -4.31 3.30
CA VAL A 13 -0.93 -3.01 3.80
C VAL A 13 -1.97 -2.49 4.78
N ASP A 14 -1.52 -2.12 5.98
CA ASP A 14 -2.29 -1.29 6.90
C ASP A 14 -2.19 0.18 6.44
N GLY A 15 -3.24 0.69 5.82
CA GLY A 15 -3.28 2.06 5.30
C GLY A 15 -3.63 3.12 6.35
N ASP A 16 -4.09 2.73 7.54
CA ASP A 16 -4.32 3.67 8.65
C ASP A 16 -3.00 3.98 9.38
N GLY A 17 -2.15 2.96 9.57
CA GLY A 17 -0.83 3.06 10.21
C GLY A 17 0.33 3.37 9.26
N ALA A 18 0.27 2.97 7.99
CA ALA A 18 1.28 3.28 6.97
C ALA A 18 0.71 4.25 5.93
N LYS A 19 0.98 5.55 6.12
CA LYS A 19 0.61 6.57 5.13
C LYS A 19 1.43 6.37 3.86
N PHE A 20 0.81 6.57 2.70
CA PHE A 20 1.55 6.79 1.47
C PHE A 20 2.44 8.04 1.64
N CYS A 21 3.53 8.12 0.90
CA CYS A 21 4.41 9.29 0.94
C CYS A 21 3.59 10.56 0.70
N ASP A 22 3.76 11.58 1.57
CA ASP A 22 3.00 12.82 1.48
C ASP A 22 3.13 13.46 0.10
N ASP A 23 4.30 13.35 -0.54
CA ASP A 23 4.55 13.82 -1.91
C ASP A 23 3.67 13.14 -2.97
N LEU A 24 3.16 11.93 -2.72
CA LEU A 24 2.23 11.24 -3.62
C LEU A 24 0.77 11.59 -3.29
N LEU A 25 0.48 11.90 -2.02
CA LEU A 25 -0.86 12.28 -1.56
C LEU A 25 -1.18 13.74 -1.87
N ASN A 26 -0.17 14.60 -1.89
CA ASN A 26 -0.27 16.04 -2.13
C ASN A 26 -0.12 16.43 -3.62
N GLU A 27 0.06 15.46 -4.51
CA GLU A 27 0.08 15.69 -5.95
C GLU A 27 -1.17 16.49 -6.38
N PRO A 28 -1.02 17.53 -7.23
CA PRO A 28 -2.16 18.33 -7.69
C PRO A 28 -3.24 17.50 -8.37
N ASP A 29 -2.86 16.39 -9.02
CA ASP A 29 -3.76 15.37 -9.53
C ASP A 29 -3.66 14.09 -8.67
N PRO A 30 -4.66 13.81 -7.82
CA PRO A 30 -4.68 12.59 -7.00
C PRO A 30 -4.62 11.29 -7.82
N ALA A 31 -5.06 11.30 -9.09
CA ALA A 31 -4.98 10.14 -9.95
C ALA A 31 -3.53 9.81 -10.32
N PHE A 32 -2.73 10.84 -10.61
CA PHE A 32 -1.31 10.69 -10.90
C PHE A 32 -0.55 10.15 -9.69
N GLY A 33 -0.77 10.73 -8.51
CA GLY A 33 -0.16 10.28 -7.25
C GLY A 33 -0.51 8.81 -6.94
N ALA A 34 -1.77 8.41 -7.15
CA ALA A 34 -2.24 7.05 -6.92
C ALA A 34 -1.62 6.03 -7.88
N GLN A 35 -1.55 6.36 -9.18
CA GLN A 35 -0.88 5.52 -10.17
C GLN A 35 0.60 5.34 -9.82
N LYS A 36 1.27 6.45 -9.47
CA LYS A 36 2.69 6.41 -9.09
C LYS A 36 2.93 5.58 -7.83
N ALA A 37 2.03 5.67 -6.84
CA ALA A 37 2.07 4.85 -5.65
C ALA A 37 1.95 3.35 -5.96
N ALA A 38 1.01 2.96 -6.84
CA ALA A 38 0.84 1.57 -7.26
C ALA A 38 2.07 1.05 -8.01
N GLU A 39 2.63 1.83 -8.94
CA GLU A 39 3.86 1.50 -9.68
C GLU A 39 5.06 1.32 -8.74
N ASN A 40 5.25 2.27 -7.81
CA ASN A 40 6.34 2.22 -6.84
C ASN A 40 6.24 0.99 -5.94
N LEU A 41 5.03 0.66 -5.45
CA LEU A 41 4.81 -0.52 -4.63
C LEU A 41 5.06 -1.81 -5.41
N LYS A 42 4.52 -1.93 -6.63
CA LYS A 42 4.74 -3.08 -7.51
C LYS A 42 6.22 -3.29 -7.78
N LYS A 43 6.95 -2.20 -8.07
CA LYS A 43 8.40 -2.23 -8.28
C LYS A 43 9.14 -2.68 -7.02
N ALA A 44 8.83 -2.12 -5.85
CA ALA A 44 9.47 -2.48 -4.59
C ALA A 44 9.29 -3.98 -4.27
N VAL A 45 8.08 -4.51 -4.47
CA VAL A 45 7.81 -5.94 -4.28
C VAL A 45 8.57 -6.79 -5.32
N ARG A 46 8.59 -6.39 -6.59
CA ARG A 46 9.37 -7.08 -7.63
C ARG A 46 10.86 -7.13 -7.29
N ASP A 47 11.43 -6.01 -6.89
CA ASP A 47 12.84 -5.91 -6.54
C ASP A 47 13.17 -6.80 -5.31
N HIS A 48 12.25 -6.90 -4.35
CA HIS A 48 12.39 -7.85 -3.24
C HIS A 48 12.34 -9.32 -3.69
N LEU A 49 11.38 -9.69 -4.55
CA LEU A 49 11.30 -11.07 -5.09
C LEU A 49 12.59 -11.45 -5.83
N ARG A 50 13.18 -10.52 -6.59
CA ARG A 50 14.47 -10.71 -7.26
C ARG A 50 15.61 -10.98 -6.27
N GLN A 51 15.66 -10.22 -5.18
CA GLN A 51 16.66 -10.39 -4.12
C GLN A 51 16.56 -11.76 -3.45
N GLU A 52 15.34 -12.29 -3.32
CA GLU A 52 15.07 -13.64 -2.81
C GLU A 52 15.22 -14.75 -3.87
N ASN A 53 15.77 -14.43 -5.05
CA ASN A 53 15.91 -15.33 -6.19
C ASN A 53 14.59 -16.00 -6.64
N LEU A 54 13.46 -15.31 -6.44
CA LEU A 54 12.14 -15.75 -6.87
C LEU A 54 11.84 -15.29 -8.31
N SER A 55 10.92 -16.00 -8.97
CA SER A 55 10.63 -15.80 -10.38
C SER A 55 9.82 -14.51 -10.67
N GLU A 56 10.08 -13.91 -11.83
CA GLU A 56 9.36 -12.72 -12.33
C GLU A 56 7.90 -13.00 -12.70
N ASP A 57 7.54 -14.26 -12.94
CA ASP A 57 6.18 -14.67 -13.32
C ASP A 57 5.20 -14.74 -12.13
N ILE A 58 5.70 -14.61 -10.90
CA ILE A 58 4.87 -14.58 -9.69
C ILE A 58 3.90 -13.40 -9.77
N THR A 59 2.59 -13.65 -9.63
CA THR A 59 1.57 -12.60 -9.56
C THR A 59 1.69 -11.83 -8.23
N ILE A 60 1.64 -10.50 -8.26
CA ILE A 60 1.64 -9.66 -7.06
C ILE A 60 0.23 -9.16 -6.82
N ILE A 61 -0.37 -9.57 -5.70
CA ILE A 61 -1.69 -9.11 -5.25
C ILE A 61 -1.50 -8.14 -4.10
N VAL A 62 -2.05 -6.93 -4.19
CA VAL A 62 -1.94 -5.93 -3.14
C VAL A 62 -3.32 -5.60 -2.59
N ARG A 63 -3.44 -5.56 -1.26
CA ARG A 63 -4.62 -5.04 -0.58
C ARG A 63 -4.23 -4.04 0.48
N VAL A 64 -4.67 -2.80 0.30
CA VAL A 64 -4.51 -1.72 1.27
C VAL A 64 -5.80 -1.62 2.07
N PHE A 65 -5.74 -1.79 3.38
CA PHE A 65 -6.89 -1.69 4.27
C PHE A 65 -6.82 -0.40 5.06
N ALA A 66 -7.80 0.49 4.92
CA ALA A 66 -7.84 1.72 5.70
C ALA A 66 -9.29 2.15 5.99
N HIS A 67 -9.49 2.89 7.07
CA HIS A 67 -10.71 3.67 7.27
C HIS A 67 -10.63 4.93 6.41
N VAL A 68 -10.96 4.82 5.12
CA VAL A 68 -10.72 5.88 4.12
C VAL A 68 -11.29 7.23 4.54
N SER A 69 -12.49 7.26 5.13
CA SER A 69 -13.10 8.50 5.64
C SER A 69 -12.32 9.10 6.81
N GLY A 70 -11.85 8.28 7.74
CA GLY A 70 -11.03 8.73 8.86
C GLY A 70 -9.66 9.23 8.41
N LEU A 71 -9.02 8.47 7.51
CA LEU A 71 -7.75 8.84 6.89
C LEU A 71 -7.86 10.15 6.10
N ALA A 72 -8.90 10.30 5.27
CA ALA A 72 -9.12 11.52 4.49
C ALA A 72 -9.30 12.75 5.40
N LYS A 73 -10.05 12.60 6.50
CA LYS A 73 -10.23 13.65 7.49
C LYS A 73 -8.90 14.03 8.14
N ALA A 74 -8.15 13.04 8.64
CA ALA A 74 -6.87 13.27 9.32
C ALA A 74 -5.83 13.92 8.40
N LEU A 75 -5.76 13.51 7.13
CA LEU A 75 -4.84 14.10 6.14
C LEU A 75 -5.22 15.54 5.78
N THR A 76 -6.52 15.84 5.71
CA THR A 76 -7.00 17.21 5.47
C THR A 76 -6.72 18.12 6.67
N GLU A 77 -6.95 17.64 7.90
CA GLU A 77 -6.66 18.37 9.15
C GLU A 77 -5.16 18.61 9.36
N SER A 78 -4.30 17.85 8.66
CA SER A 78 -2.85 17.99 8.70
C SER A 78 -2.27 18.75 7.50
N ASP A 79 -3.12 19.37 6.66
CA ASP A 79 -2.74 20.09 5.44
C ASP A 79 -1.92 19.26 4.41
N ILE A 80 -2.02 17.92 4.46
CA ILE A 80 -1.34 17.03 3.50
C ILE A 80 -2.12 16.96 2.19
N ILE A 81 -3.44 16.85 2.27
CA ILE A 81 -4.33 16.87 1.11
C ILE A 81 -5.26 18.08 1.20
N PRO A 82 -5.64 18.68 0.06
CA PRO A 82 -6.44 19.89 0.08
C PRO A 82 -7.88 19.65 0.56
N GLN A 83 -8.43 18.46 0.25
CA GLN A 83 -9.82 18.11 0.52
C GLN A 83 -9.95 16.60 0.73
N THR A 84 -10.96 16.19 1.50
CA THR A 84 -11.23 14.76 1.73
C THR A 84 -11.49 13.99 0.44
N TYR A 85 -12.09 14.62 -0.58
CA TYR A 85 -12.32 14.05 -1.91
C TYR A 85 -11.03 13.53 -2.56
N SER A 86 -9.90 14.21 -2.36
CA SER A 86 -8.60 13.79 -2.92
C SER A 86 -8.20 12.39 -2.49
N MET A 87 -8.45 12.01 -1.23
CA MET A 87 -8.15 10.66 -0.75
C MET A 87 -9.11 9.61 -1.30
N PHE A 88 -10.39 9.95 -1.51
CA PHE A 88 -11.33 9.04 -2.17
C PHE A 88 -10.92 8.78 -3.62
N THR A 89 -10.57 9.83 -4.36
CA THR A 89 -10.02 9.72 -5.72
C THR A 89 -8.73 8.92 -5.72
N PHE A 90 -7.82 9.16 -4.78
CA PHE A 90 -6.57 8.41 -4.67
C PHE A 90 -6.84 6.91 -4.49
N ALA A 91 -7.73 6.54 -3.56
CA ALA A 91 -8.06 5.14 -3.29
C ALA A 91 -8.69 4.44 -4.51
N GLU A 92 -9.61 5.13 -5.21
CA GLU A 92 -10.22 4.64 -6.45
C GLU A 92 -9.16 4.45 -7.55
N LYS A 93 -8.32 5.46 -7.77
CA LYS A 93 -7.32 5.43 -8.85
C LYS A 93 -6.20 4.45 -8.57
N PHE A 94 -5.84 4.24 -7.31
CA PHE A 94 -4.90 3.19 -6.89
C PHE A 94 -5.45 1.80 -7.23
N THR A 95 -6.72 1.55 -6.90
CA THR A 95 -7.39 0.28 -7.23
C THR A 95 -7.43 0.05 -8.74
N ASN A 96 -7.72 1.10 -9.52
CA ASN A 96 -7.79 0.99 -10.98
C ASN A 96 -6.42 0.95 -11.68
N ALA A 97 -5.32 1.24 -10.98
CA ALA A 97 -3.98 1.28 -11.58
C ALA A 97 -3.45 -0.12 -11.93
N CYS A 98 -3.88 -1.17 -11.24
CA CYS A 98 -3.51 -2.56 -11.49
C CYS A 98 -4.66 -3.50 -11.12
N ALA A 99 -4.95 -4.50 -11.96
CA ALA A 99 -6.06 -5.42 -11.75
C ALA A 99 -5.96 -6.24 -10.45
N GLU A 100 -4.74 -6.45 -9.95
CA GLU A 100 -4.46 -7.21 -8.72
C GLU A 100 -4.39 -6.34 -7.45
N PHE A 101 -4.70 -5.05 -7.56
CA PHE A 101 -4.52 -4.06 -6.49
C PHE A 101 -5.88 -3.56 -6.02
N ASP A 102 -6.11 -3.63 -4.71
CA ASP A 102 -7.35 -3.18 -4.09
C ASP A 102 -7.06 -2.18 -2.97
N PHE A 103 -7.76 -1.05 -2.97
CA PHE A 103 -7.88 -0.16 -1.81
C PHE A 103 -9.21 -0.44 -1.10
N VAL A 104 -9.15 -1.16 0.01
CA VAL A 104 -10.31 -1.67 0.74
C VAL A 104 -10.65 -0.73 1.90
N ASN A 105 -11.75 0.00 1.77
CA ASN A 105 -12.32 0.74 2.89
C ASN A 105 -12.90 -0.23 3.93
N VAL A 106 -12.36 -0.20 5.15
CA VAL A 106 -12.80 -1.10 6.24
C VAL A 106 -13.91 -0.51 7.12
N GLY A 107 -14.31 0.73 6.87
CA GLY A 107 -15.38 1.41 7.61
C GLY A 107 -15.04 1.65 9.09
N TRP A 108 -16.08 1.84 9.90
CA TRP A 108 -15.93 2.14 11.32
C TRP A 108 -15.75 0.84 12.14
N GLY A 109 -14.64 0.74 12.87
CA GLY A 109 -14.32 -0.38 13.76
C GLY A 109 -12.82 -0.48 14.00
N LYS A 110 -12.39 -0.19 15.23
CA LYS A 110 -10.97 -0.04 15.65
C LYS A 110 -10.10 -1.29 15.45
N GLU A 111 -10.72 -2.42 15.05
CA GLU A 111 -10.07 -3.71 14.90
C GLU A 111 -10.15 -4.27 13.46
N ASN A 112 -10.74 -3.58 12.47
CA ASN A 112 -11.02 -4.22 11.17
C ASN A 112 -9.80 -4.36 10.25
N ALA A 113 -8.91 -3.36 10.20
CA ALA A 113 -7.67 -3.45 9.41
C ALA A 113 -6.71 -4.45 10.08
N ASP A 114 -6.39 -4.22 11.35
CA ASP A 114 -5.54 -5.09 12.15
C ASP A 114 -6.05 -6.52 12.25
N SER A 115 -7.35 -6.76 12.53
CA SER A 115 -7.88 -8.14 12.59
C SER A 115 -7.90 -8.82 11.23
N LYS A 116 -8.08 -8.08 10.12
CA LYS A 116 -7.98 -8.66 8.77
C LYS A 116 -6.54 -9.03 8.41
N ILE A 117 -5.57 -8.23 8.83
CA ILE A 117 -4.14 -8.52 8.61
C ILE A 117 -3.71 -9.68 9.51
N ARG A 118 -4.03 -9.62 10.81
CA ARG A 118 -3.68 -10.62 11.84
C ARG A 118 -4.36 -11.98 11.61
N SER A 119 -5.59 -12.01 11.10
CA SER A 119 -6.28 -13.26 10.72
C SER A 119 -5.71 -13.90 9.44
N LYS A 120 -4.99 -13.14 8.61
CA LYS A 120 -4.43 -13.61 7.33
C LYS A 120 -2.90 -13.78 7.36
N SER A 121 -2.25 -13.57 8.51
CA SER A 121 -0.79 -13.50 8.68
C SER A 121 -0.03 -14.83 8.55
N ARG A 122 -0.53 -15.82 7.80
CA ARG A 122 0.29 -17.02 7.53
C ARG A 122 1.31 -16.83 6.39
N CYS A 123 1.19 -15.81 5.53
CA CYS A 123 2.09 -15.65 4.36
C CYS A 123 2.33 -14.20 3.85
N ALA A 124 1.98 -13.12 4.56
CA ALA A 124 2.03 -11.78 3.95
C ALA A 124 2.35 -10.68 4.96
N LEU A 125 3.58 -10.15 4.95
CA LEU A 125 3.92 -8.89 5.62
C LEU A 125 4.96 -8.12 4.77
N VAL A 126 4.53 -6.99 4.22
CA VAL A 126 5.42 -5.85 3.92
C VAL A 126 4.76 -4.65 4.57
N THR A 127 5.30 -4.22 5.71
CA THR A 127 4.87 -2.99 6.39
C THR A 127 5.84 -1.88 6.02
N ASN A 128 5.35 -0.83 5.37
CA ASN A 128 6.12 0.41 5.21
C ASN A 128 6.07 1.16 6.55
N HIS A 129 7.09 1.03 7.38
CA HIS A 129 7.23 1.89 8.55
C HIS A 129 7.93 3.18 8.10
N TRP A 130 7.18 4.26 7.90
CA TRP A 130 7.73 5.60 7.64
C TRP A 130 7.94 6.32 8.97
N HIS A 131 9.18 6.77 9.23
CA HIS A 131 9.54 7.50 10.44
C HIS A 131 9.66 9.00 10.15
N PRO A 132 8.97 9.89 10.89
CA PRO A 132 8.99 11.32 10.62
C PRO A 132 10.20 11.97 11.30
N SER A 133 11.39 11.85 10.72
CA SER A 133 12.44 12.83 10.93
C SER A 133 13.46 12.82 9.78
N HIS A 134 13.63 13.99 9.16
CA HIS A 134 14.66 14.35 8.17
C HIS A 134 14.53 13.80 6.74
N SER A 135 14.06 14.68 5.85
CA SER A 135 14.61 14.98 4.52
C SER A 135 15.63 13.99 3.95
N ARG A 136 15.17 13.08 3.09
CA ARG A 136 15.76 12.68 1.79
C ARG A 136 15.15 11.35 1.39
N CYS A 137 14.44 11.35 0.27
CA CYS A 137 14.17 10.12 -0.48
C CYS A 137 15.52 9.55 -0.95
N SER A 138 16.14 8.71 -0.12
CA SER A 138 17.22 7.82 -0.53
C SER A 138 16.72 6.39 -0.40
N SER A 139 16.66 5.73 -1.55
CA SER A 139 16.51 4.30 -1.70
C SER A 139 17.42 3.54 -0.76
N SER A 140 16.84 2.80 0.20
CA SER A 140 17.25 1.48 0.73
C SER A 140 16.57 1.26 2.10
N SER A 141 15.64 0.30 2.18
CA SER A 141 15.51 -0.71 3.24
C SER A 141 14.07 -1.16 3.45
N LEU A 142 13.80 -2.37 2.94
CA LEU A 142 12.76 -3.28 3.41
C LEU A 142 13.37 -4.09 4.58
N THR A 143 13.22 -3.62 5.82
CA THR A 143 13.56 -4.35 7.05
C THR A 143 12.83 -3.61 8.20
N ASN A 144 12.11 -4.25 9.14
CA ASN A 144 12.29 -5.58 9.68
C ASN A 144 10.95 -6.29 9.88
N ILE A 145 10.87 -7.49 9.30
CA ILE A 145 10.02 -8.56 9.80
C ILE A 145 10.61 -8.98 11.16
N ALA A 146 9.82 -8.82 12.23
CA ALA A 146 10.01 -9.35 13.58
C ALA A 146 11.31 -8.99 14.34
N SER A 147 11.24 -7.94 15.17
CA SER A 147 11.76 -7.89 16.56
C SER A 147 11.21 -6.64 17.26
#